data_AF-A0A6B0SXV5-F1
#
_entry.id   AF-A0A6B0SXV5-F1
#
_cell.length_a   1.000
_cell.length_b   1.000
_cell.length_c   1.000
_cell.angle_alpha   90.00
_cell.angle_beta   90.00
_cell.angle_gamma   90.00
#
_symmetry.space_group_name_H-M   'P 1'
#
loop_
_entity.id
_entity.type
_entity.pdbx_description
1 polymer ?
#
loop_
_entity_poly.entity_id
_entity_poly.type
_entity_poly.pdbx_seq_one_letter_code
_entity_poly.pdbx_strand_id
1 'polypeptide(L)'
;MSVSNRVPDTLKGPLGAVSLGVMIVGLVVGYIFTILGITLVLNLNGIEGISDVESLTVVGAGVACIVVGYFGWKGFMGFAY
;
A
#
# COMPACT_ATOMS: atom_id res chain seq x y z
N MET A 1 -2.35 19.26 16.84
CA MET A 1 -2.82 20.18 15.79
C MET A 1 -3.05 19.38 14.53
N SER A 2 -4.27 19.36 13.97
CA SER A 2 -4.56 18.64 12.72
C SER A 2 -3.79 19.27 11.56
N VAL A 3 -3.18 18.45 10.71
CA VAL A 3 -2.48 18.89 9.48
C VAL A 3 -3.45 19.65 8.57
N SER A 4 -4.75 19.32 8.64
CA SER A 4 -5.85 20.05 7.98
C SER A 4 -5.87 21.55 8.27
N ASN A 5 -5.47 21.99 9.48
CA ASN A 5 -5.48 23.42 9.84
C ASN A 5 -4.32 24.22 9.23
N ARG A 6 -3.38 23.55 8.54
CA ARG A 6 -2.23 24.20 7.87
C ARG A 6 -2.44 24.31 6.36
N VAL A 7 -3.49 23.71 5.82
CA VAL A 7 -3.72 23.63 4.37
C VAL A 7 -4.97 24.44 4.01
N PRO A 8 -4.91 25.30 2.97
CA PRO A 8 -6.08 26.05 2.49
C PRO A 8 -7.26 25.13 2.18
N ASP A 9 -8.49 25.55 2.49
CA ASP A 9 -9.68 24.73 2.31
C ASP A 9 -9.89 24.25 0.86
N THR A 10 -9.44 25.05 -0.12
CA THR A 10 -9.46 24.69 -1.55
C THR A 10 -8.60 23.47 -1.88
N LEU A 11 -7.52 23.21 -1.13
CA LEU A 11 -6.61 22.10 -1.38
C LEU A 11 -7.00 20.81 -0.63
N LYS A 12 -7.88 20.88 0.38
CA LYS A 12 -8.31 19.72 1.17
C LYS A 12 -9.01 18.65 0.33
N GLY A 13 -9.89 19.07 -0.58
CA GLY A 13 -10.58 18.18 -1.51
C GLY A 13 -9.64 17.37 -2.41
N PRO A 14 -8.76 18.01 -3.20
CA PRO A 14 -7.81 17.28 -4.06
C PRO A 14 -6.78 16.47 -3.26
N LEU A 15 -6.31 16.94 -2.10
CA LEU A 15 -5.41 16.15 -1.25
C LEU A 15 -6.09 14.89 -0.70
N GLY A 16 -7.37 14.99 -0.32
CA GLY A 16 -8.20 13.86 0.06
C GLY A 16 -8.30 12.84 -1.08
N ALA A 17 -8.63 13.29 -2.29
CA ALA A 17 -8.74 12.42 -3.46
C ALA A 17 -7.42 11.70 -3.80
N VAL A 18 -6.29 12.41 -3.76
CA VAL A 18 -4.96 11.82 -3.97
C VAL A 18 -4.64 10.80 -2.88
N SER A 19 -4.91 11.12 -1.61
CA SER A 19 -4.66 10.21 -0.49
C SER A 19 -5.48 8.93 -0.58
N LEU A 20 -6.74 9.05 -1.04
CA LEU A 20 -7.61 7.92 -1.33
C LEU A 20 -7.08 7.09 -2.51
N GLY A 21 -6.57 7.74 -3.57
CA GLY A 21 -5.88 7.05 -4.66
C GLY A 21 -4.67 6.25 -4.19
N VAL A 22 -3.81 6.84 -3.36
CA VAL A 22 -2.65 6.17 -2.75
C VAL A 22 -3.08 4.99 -1.89
N MET A 23 -4.18 5.12 -1.15
CA MET A 23 -4.75 3.99 -0.40
C MET A 23 -5.12 2.82 -1.32
N ILE A 24 -5.96 3.08 -2.33
CA ILE A 24 -6.46 2.03 -3.22
C ILE A 24 -5.30 1.35 -3.93
N VAL A 25 -4.39 2.13 -4.52
CA VAL A 25 -3.23 1.58 -5.25
C VAL A 25 -2.33 0.79 -4.31
N GLY A 26 -2.02 1.33 -3.12
CA GLY A 26 -1.18 0.64 -2.13
C GLY A 26 -1.77 -0.69 -1.68
N LEU A 27 -3.09 -0.76 -1.46
CA LEU A 27 -3.77 -1.99 -1.07
C LEU A 27 -3.87 -3.00 -2.22
N VAL A 28 -4.20 -2.56 -3.44
CA VAL A 28 -4.33 -3.46 -4.60
C VAL A 28 -2.97 -4.05 -4.97
N VAL A 29 -1.96 -3.20 -5.14
CA VAL A 29 -0.59 -3.64 -5.47
C VAL A 29 -0.02 -4.48 -4.34
N GLY A 30 -0.23 -4.05 -3.09
CA GLY A 30 0.20 -4.78 -1.91
C GLY A 30 -0.44 -6.18 -1.81
N TYR A 31 -1.74 -6.29 -2.06
CA TYR A 31 -2.44 -7.58 -2.12
C TYR A 31 -1.84 -8.51 -3.18
N ILE A 32 -1.64 -8.00 -4.40
CA ILE A 32 -1.07 -8.78 -5.50
C ILE A 32 0.31 -9.32 -5.12
N PHE A 33 1.21 -8.46 -4.65
CA PHE A 33 2.56 -8.89 -4.25
C PHE A 33 2.55 -9.82 -3.05
N THR A 34 1.66 -9.60 -2.08
CA THR A 34 1.57 -10.48 -0.91
C THR A 34 1.12 -11.87 -1.30
N ILE A 35 0.08 -12.00 -2.15
CA ILE A 35 -0.39 -13.30 -2.63
C ILE A 35 0.68 -13.99 -3.49
N LEU A 36 1.28 -13.26 -4.44
CA LEU A 36 2.37 -13.81 -5.25
C LEU A 36 3.55 -14.27 -4.39
N GLY A 37 3.99 -13.44 -3.45
CA GLY A 37 5.07 -13.78 -2.53
C GLY A 37 4.74 -15.02 -1.69
N ILE A 38 3.52 -15.13 -1.16
CA ILE A 38 3.10 -16.32 -0.40
C ILE A 38 3.11 -17.57 -1.29
N THR A 39 2.61 -17.47 -2.52
CA THR A 39 2.64 -18.62 -3.45
C THR A 39 4.06 -19.06 -3.77
N LEU A 40 5.00 -18.11 -3.89
CA LEU A 40 6.41 -18.38 -4.13
C LEU A 40 7.11 -19.02 -2.93
N VAL A 41 6.88 -18.50 -1.71
CA VAL A 41 7.44 -19.05 -0.46
C VAL A 41 6.93 -20.47 -0.21
N LEU A 42 5.67 -20.75 -0.53
CA LEU A 42 5.07 -22.07 -0.33
C LEU A 42 5.26 -23.01 -1.53
N ASN A 43 6.00 -22.57 -2.57
CA ASN A 43 6.25 -23.31 -3.80
C ASN A 43 4.96 -23.81 -4.51
N LEU A 44 3.85 -23.07 -4.36
CA LEU A 44 2.53 -23.44 -4.89
C LEU A 44 2.38 -23.20 -6.41
N ASN A 45 3.37 -22.55 -7.00
CA ASN A 45 3.39 -22.07 -8.38
C ASN A 45 4.21 -22.96 -9.33
N GLY A 46 4.91 -23.99 -8.82
CA GLY A 46 5.70 -24.93 -9.63
C GLY A 46 6.89 -24.32 -10.37
N ILE A 47 7.34 -23.13 -9.94
CA ILE A 47 8.54 -22.48 -10.50
C ILE A 47 9.74 -22.89 -9.65
N GLU A 48 10.68 -23.60 -10.28
CA GLU A 48 11.95 -23.98 -9.68
C GLU A 48 13.01 -22.90 -9.94
N GLY A 49 13.92 -22.70 -8.98
CA GLY A 49 15.06 -21.79 -9.13
C GLY A 49 14.92 -20.40 -8.50
N ILE A 50 13.80 -20.12 -7.82
CA ILE A 50 13.66 -18.91 -7.00
C ILE A 50 14.12 -19.24 -5.57
N SER A 51 15.01 -18.40 -5.04
CA SER A 51 15.50 -18.54 -3.67
C SER A 51 14.43 -18.13 -2.65
N ASP A 52 14.39 -18.78 -1.49
CA ASP A 52 13.53 -18.40 -0.36
C ASP A 52 13.67 -16.91 0.01
N VAL A 53 14.90 -16.38 -0.11
CA VAL A 53 15.18 -14.96 0.16
C VAL A 53 14.46 -14.06 -0.84
N GLU A 54 14.49 -14.41 -2.13
CA GLU A 54 13.81 -13.64 -3.18
C GLU A 54 12.29 -13.68 -2.97
N SER A 55 11.73 -14.85 -2.68
CA SER A 55 10.30 -15.00 -2.33
C SER A 55 9.91 -14.15 -1.12
N LEU A 56 10.75 -14.12 -0.08
CA LEU A 56 10.51 -13.29 1.10
C LEU A 56 10.55 -11.79 0.78
N THR A 57 11.42 -11.36 -0.13
CA THR A 57 11.47 -9.95 -0.55
C THR A 57 10.18 -9.52 -1.26
N VAL A 58 9.56 -10.39 -2.05
CA VAL A 58 8.28 -10.12 -2.72
C VAL A 58 7.15 -9.97 -1.70
N VAL A 59 7.10 -10.86 -0.69
CA VAL A 59 6.16 -10.73 0.44
C VAL A 59 6.39 -9.41 1.17
N GLY A 60 7.65 -9.10 1.49
CA GLY A 60 8.04 -7.86 2.17
C GLY A 60 7.62 -6.60 1.41
N ALA A 61 7.81 -6.59 0.08
CA ALA A 61 7.36 -5.51 -0.79
C ALA A 61 5.83 -5.36 -0.78
N GLY A 62 5.09 -6.48 -0.81
CA GLY A 62 3.63 -6.48 -0.69
C GLY A 62 3.15 -5.87 0.63
N VAL A 63 3.76 -6.27 1.76
CA VAL A 63 3.47 -5.69 3.07
C VAL A 63 3.81 -4.20 3.11
N ALA A 64 4.96 -3.79 2.56
CA ALA A 64 5.33 -2.38 2.49
C ALA A 64 4.30 -1.55 1.70
N CYS A 65 3.80 -2.06 0.57
CA CYS A 65 2.74 -1.41 -0.21
C CYS A 65 1.43 -1.28 0.59
N ILE A 66 1.06 -2.31 1.37
CA ILE A 66 -0.11 -2.24 2.27
C ILE A 66 0.08 -1.15 3.33
N VAL A 67 1.28 -1.04 3.91
CA VAL A 67 1.60 0.00 4.90
C VAL A 67 1.49 1.40 4.27
N VAL A 68 1.99 1.59 3.04
CA VAL A 68 1.80 2.85 2.31
C VAL A 68 0.32 3.14 2.06
N GLY A 69 -0.46 2.12 1.67
CA GLY A 69 -1.91 2.24 1.51
C GLY A 69 -2.62 2.67 2.81
N TYR A 70 -2.22 2.11 3.94
CA TYR A 70 -2.71 2.50 5.27
C TYR A 70 -2.40 3.98 5.59
N PHE A 71 -1.21 4.47 5.25
CA PHE A 71 -0.90 5.90 5.39
C PHE A 71 -1.74 6.77 4.44
N GLY A 72 -2.05 6.28 3.24
CA GLY A 72 -3.02 6.92 2.34
C GLY A 72 -4.41 7.09 2.98
N TRP A 73 -4.90 6.04 3.64
CA TRP A 73 -6.16 6.11 4.41
C TRP A 73 -6.09 7.11 5.57
N LYS A 74 -4.99 7.11 6.33
CA LYS A 74 -4.78 8.09 7.40
C LYS A 74 -4.72 9.52 6.88
N GLY A 75 -4.12 9.74 5.70
CA GLY A 75 -4.12 11.01 4.99
C GLY A 75 -5.53 11.43 4.58
N PHE A 76 -6.29 10.53 3.96
CA PHE A 76 -7.68 10.79 3.58
C PHE A 76 -8.54 11.19 4.78
N MET A 77 -8.50 10.43 5.88
CA MET A 77 -9.23 10.79 7.11
C MET A 77 -8.77 12.11 7.73
N GLY A 78 -7.54 12.55 7.47
CA GLY A 78 -7.02 13.83 7.98
C GLY A 78 -7.35 15.04 7.11
N PHE A 79 -7.75 14.85 5.84
CA PHE A 79 -8.07 15.92 4.90
C PHE A 79 -9.56 15.99 4.54
N ALA A 80 -10.25 14.85 4.52
CA ALA A 80 -11.67 14.75 4.18
C ALA A 80 -12.62 14.86 5.38
N TYR A 81 -12.11 14.58 6.59
CA TYR A 81 -12.81 14.70 7.88
C TYR A 81 -12.01 15.60 8.83
#